data_AF-A0A5R8YIY6-F1
#
_entry.id   AF-A0A5R8YIY6-F1
#
_cell.length_a   1.000
_cell.length_b   1.000
_cell.length_c   1.000
_cell.angle_alpha   90.00
_cell.angle_beta   90.00
_cell.angle_gamma   90.00
#
_symmetry.space_group_name_H-M   'P 1'
#
loop_
_entity.id
_entity.type
_entity.pdbx_description
1 polymer ?
#
loop_
_entity_poly.entity_id
_entity_poly.type
_entity_poly.pdbx_seq_one_letter_code
_entity_poly.pdbx_strand_id
1 'polypeptide(L)'
;GKGPVRHVHGLVSRFSQGESGFHRTYYHAVIEPILARAGLRSNWRIFQQKTVPQILELMLQRQGIDQYELRASMDHPAREFCVQAGETDLDFIARLAAEEGFVYRFEH
;
A
#
# COMPACT_ATOMS: atom_id res chain seq x y z
N GLY A 1 22.93 -27.74 -4.74
CA GLY A 1 22.20 -27.06 -5.83
C GLY A 1 21.58 -25.81 -5.27
N LYS A 2 21.93 -24.63 -5.80
CA LYS A 2 21.30 -23.36 -5.40
C LYS A 2 20.09 -23.14 -6.29
N GLY A 3 18.92 -23.56 -5.83
CA GLY A 3 17.67 -23.09 -6.41
C GLY A 3 17.51 -21.57 -6.21
N PRO A 4 16.61 -20.93 -6.97
CA PRO A 4 16.33 -19.51 -6.78
C PRO A 4 15.87 -19.26 -5.34
N VAL A 5 16.46 -18.25 -4.69
CA VAL A 5 16.09 -17.83 -3.33
C VAL A 5 15.06 -16.72 -3.45
N ARG A 6 13.92 -16.87 -2.79
CA ARG A 6 12.91 -15.81 -2.68
C ARG A 6 13.19 -14.98 -1.44
N HIS A 7 13.27 -13.67 -1.61
CA HIS A 7 13.33 -12.72 -0.51
C HIS A 7 11.90 -12.27 -0.12
N VAL A 8 11.74 -11.81 1.12
CA VAL A 8 10.52 -11.16 1.61
C VAL A 8 10.98 -9.94 2.38
N HIS A 9 10.44 -8.78 2.03
CA HIS A 9 10.74 -7.52 2.68
C HIS A 9 9.46 -6.73 2.93
N GLY A 10 9.47 -5.87 3.95
CA GLY A 10 8.29 -5.11 4.37
C GLY A 10 8.53 -4.40 5.70
N LEU A 11 7.46 -3.81 6.25
CA LEU A 11 7.45 -3.25 7.59
C LEU A 11 7.01 -4.30 8.60
N VAL A 12 7.49 -4.21 9.85
CA VAL A 12 6.97 -5.00 10.96
C VAL A 12 5.80 -4.24 11.59
N SER A 13 4.57 -4.68 11.35
CA SER A 13 3.37 -4.01 11.87
C SER A 13 3.00 -4.46 13.28
N ARG A 14 3.40 -5.68 13.65
CA ARG A 14 3.24 -6.22 15.00
C ARG A 14 4.46 -7.03 15.37
N PHE A 15 4.98 -6.78 16.57
CA PHE A 15 6.05 -7.57 17.16
C PHE A 15 5.68 -7.91 18.60
N SER A 16 5.82 -9.18 18.96
CA SER A 16 5.50 -9.65 20.32
C SER A 16 6.42 -10.77 20.72
N GLN A 17 6.83 -10.75 21.99
CA GLN A 17 7.47 -11.89 22.62
C GLN A 17 6.42 -12.99 22.87
N GLY A 18 6.77 -14.21 22.51
CA GLY A 18 6.04 -15.43 22.88
C GLY A 18 6.59 -16.02 24.18
N GLU A 19 6.54 -17.35 24.29
CA GLU A 19 7.05 -18.07 25.44
C GLU A 19 8.57 -17.86 25.61
N SER A 20 9.02 -17.76 26.87
CA SER A 20 10.44 -17.70 27.23
C SER A 20 10.76 -18.80 28.23
N GLY A 21 11.60 -19.74 27.81
CA GLY A 21 12.13 -20.81 28.66
C GLY A 21 13.59 -20.58 29.04
N PHE A 22 14.21 -21.58 29.67
CA PHE A 22 15.58 -21.51 30.19
C PHE A 22 16.67 -21.27 29.13
N HIS A 23 16.44 -21.68 27.88
CA HIS A 23 17.45 -21.61 26.81
C HIS A 23 16.98 -20.84 25.57
N ARG A 24 15.70 -20.50 25.48
CA ARG A 24 15.15 -19.85 24.29
C ARG A 24 13.94 -18.98 24.62
N THR A 25 13.87 -17.85 23.94
CA THR A 25 12.71 -16.97 23.89
C THR A 25 12.17 -16.93 22.47
N TYR A 26 10.87 -17.15 22.31
CA TYR A 26 10.19 -17.08 21.02
C TYR A 26 9.72 -15.66 20.76
N TYR A 27 9.71 -15.25 19.49
CA TYR A 27 9.18 -13.98 19.03
C TYR A 27 8.28 -14.19 17.82
N HIS A 28 7.25 -13.37 17.72
CA HIS A 28 6.36 -13.30 16.57
C HIS A 28 6.45 -11.92 15.96
N ALA A 29 6.63 -11.87 14.64
CA ALA A 29 6.63 -10.64 13.85
C ALA A 29 5.66 -10.79 12.68
N VAL A 30 4.81 -9.80 12.45
CA VAL A 30 3.97 -9.70 11.25
C VAL A 30 4.66 -8.73 10.30
N ILE A 31 5.00 -9.22 9.10
CA ILE A 31 5.62 -8.43 8.04
C ILE A 31 4.55 -8.08 7.01
N GLU A 32 4.38 -6.79 6.74
CA GLU A 32 3.39 -6.26 5.80
C GLU A 32 4.06 -5.35 4.76
N PRO A 33 3.45 -5.17 3.58
CA PRO A 33 3.93 -4.18 2.63
C PRO A 33 3.85 -2.77 3.22
N ILE A 34 4.70 -1.86 2.73
CA ILE A 34 4.70 -0.45 3.16
C ILE A 34 3.32 0.19 3.02
N LEU A 35 2.57 -0.20 2.00
CA LEU A 35 1.20 0.24 1.73
C LEU A 35 0.21 -0.05 2.87
N ALA A 36 0.44 -1.08 3.70
CA ALA A 36 -0.45 -1.41 4.82
C ALA A 36 -0.60 -0.25 5.81
N ARG A 37 0.42 0.60 5.93
CA ARG A 37 0.39 1.80 6.79
C ARG A 37 -0.68 2.81 6.36
N ALA A 38 -1.10 2.81 5.10
CA ALA A 38 -2.20 3.64 4.59
C ALA A 38 -3.56 3.28 5.22
N GLY A 39 -3.70 2.08 5.81
CA GLY A 39 -4.90 1.66 6.53
C GLY A 39 -5.02 2.25 7.94
N LEU A 40 -3.99 2.93 8.45
CA LEU A 40 -3.96 3.45 9.83
C LEU A 40 -4.49 4.89 9.96
N ARG A 41 -4.89 5.51 8.84
CA ARG A 41 -5.34 6.90 8.83
C ARG A 41 -6.48 7.13 7.84
N SER A 42 -7.56 7.73 8.34
CA SER A 42 -8.65 8.26 7.52
C SER A 42 -8.51 9.76 7.27
N ASN A 43 -9.01 10.23 6.14
CA ASN A 43 -8.91 11.63 5.75
C ASN A 43 -10.13 12.12 4.96
N TRP A 44 -10.24 13.45 4.86
CA TRP A 44 -11.14 14.17 3.97
C TRP A 44 -10.31 15.01 3.01
N ARG A 45 -10.34 14.69 1.72
CA ARG A 45 -9.51 15.37 0.70
C ARG A 45 -10.26 15.53 -0.61
N ILE A 46 -9.96 16.62 -1.29
CA ILE A 46 -10.49 16.93 -2.62
C ILE A 46 -9.32 16.89 -3.62
N PHE A 47 -9.55 16.22 -4.73
CA PHE A 47 -8.69 16.18 -5.90
C PHE A 47 -9.49 16.74 -7.08
N GLN A 48 -8.96 17.78 -7.73
CA GLN A 48 -9.61 18.45 -8.85
C GLN A 48 -8.72 18.37 -10.08
N GLN A 49 -9.33 18.16 -11.25
CA GLN A 49 -8.65 18.15 -12.55
C GLN A 49 -7.45 17.18 -12.55
N LYS A 50 -7.66 15.97 -12.02
CA LYS A 50 -6.64 14.92 -11.96
C LYS A 50 -7.17 13.60 -12.48
N THR A 51 -6.32 12.88 -13.21
CA THR A 51 -6.61 11.50 -13.59
C THR A 51 -6.46 10.60 -12.36
N VAL A 52 -7.09 9.42 -12.38
CA VAL A 52 -6.93 8.46 -11.28
C VAL A 52 -5.48 8.01 -11.11
N PRO A 53 -4.70 7.69 -12.16
CA PRO A 53 -3.26 7.46 -12.03
C PRO A 53 -2.52 8.55 -11.25
N GLN A 54 -2.76 9.83 -11.58
CA GLN A 54 -2.13 10.95 -10.87
C GLN A 54 -2.54 11.01 -9.39
N ILE A 55 -3.80 10.67 -9.07
CA ILE A 55 -4.26 10.61 -7.67
C ILE A 55 -3.57 9.44 -6.94
N LEU A 56 -3.46 8.27 -7.57
CA LEU A 56 -2.78 7.11 -7.00
C LEU A 56 -1.30 7.40 -6.72
N GLU A 57 -0.58 8.01 -7.68
CA GLU A 57 0.82 8.43 -7.50
C GLU A 57 0.99 9.39 -6.31
N LEU A 58 0.12 10.40 -6.20
CA LEU A 58 0.12 11.34 -5.07
C LEU A 58 -0.13 10.62 -3.74
N MET A 59 -1.03 9.64 -3.72
CA MET A 59 -1.33 8.88 -2.53
C MET A 59 -0.16 7.97 -2.12
N LEU A 60 0.50 7.31 -3.07
CA LEU A 60 1.71 6.51 -2.82
C LEU A 60 2.85 7.38 -2.28
N GLN A 61 3.09 8.53 -2.90
CA GLN A 61 4.11 9.50 -2.44
C GLN A 61 3.83 9.97 -1.01
N ARG A 62 2.56 10.24 -0.66
CA ARG A 62 2.17 10.61 0.70
C ARG A 62 2.43 9.53 1.74
N GLN A 63 2.38 8.26 1.33
CA GLN A 63 2.76 7.14 2.17
C GLN A 63 4.27 6.92 2.21
N GLY A 64 5.08 7.72 1.51
CA GLY A 64 6.52 7.53 1.42
C GLY A 64 6.90 6.30 0.60
N ILE A 65 6.06 5.91 -0.37
CA ILE A 65 6.34 4.84 -1.32
C ILE A 65 6.83 5.50 -2.61
N ASP A 66 8.14 5.41 -2.83
CA ASP A 66 8.85 5.96 -3.97
C ASP A 66 9.22 4.89 -5.01
N GLN A 67 9.43 3.65 -4.56
CA GLN A 67 9.72 2.49 -5.40
C GLN A 67 8.42 1.80 -5.82
N TYR A 68 7.85 2.24 -6.94
CA TYR A 68 6.72 1.58 -7.58
C TYR A 68 6.78 1.74 -9.09
N GLU A 69 6.02 0.90 -9.79
CA GLU A 69 5.79 1.03 -11.22
C GLU A 69 4.28 1.10 -11.47
N LEU A 70 3.82 2.19 -12.07
CA LEU A 70 2.43 2.37 -12.47
C LEU A 70 2.35 2.29 -14.01
N ARG A 71 1.66 1.27 -14.51
CA ARG A 71 1.40 1.09 -15.94
C ARG A 71 -0.09 1.14 -16.19
N ALA A 72 -0.52 2.12 -16.98
CA ALA A 72 -1.88 2.22 -17.49
C ALA A 72 -1.89 1.81 -18.96
N SER A 73 -2.76 0.85 -19.33
CA SER A 73 -2.89 0.38 -20.71
C SER A 73 -3.85 1.22 -21.55
N MET A 74 -4.63 2.08 -20.90
CA MET A 74 -5.64 2.95 -21.52
C MET A 74 -5.47 4.37 -20.99
N ASP A 75 -6.00 5.35 -21.74
CA ASP A 75 -6.08 6.72 -21.26
C ASP A 75 -7.16 6.84 -20.18
N HIS A 76 -6.80 7.44 -19.05
CA HIS A 76 -7.72 7.72 -17.95
C HIS A 76 -8.05 9.21 -17.95
N PRO A 77 -9.32 9.61 -18.20
CA PRO A 77 -9.69 11.02 -18.25
C PRO A 77 -9.49 11.68 -16.89
N ALA A 78 -9.19 12.98 -16.90
CA ALA A 78 -9.15 13.77 -15.69
C ALA A 78 -10.56 13.86 -15.10
N ARG A 79 -10.69 13.59 -13.80
CA ARG A 79 -11.93 13.82 -13.06
C ARG A 79 -12.00 15.30 -12.71
N GLU A 80 -13.13 15.93 -13.00
CA GLU A 80 -13.41 17.31 -12.59
C GLU A 80 -13.29 17.44 -11.05
N PHE A 81 -13.84 16.45 -10.34
CA PHE A 81 -13.85 16.38 -8.89
C PHE A 81 -13.80 14.93 -8.39
N CYS A 82 -12.91 14.65 -7.44
CA CYS A 82 -12.80 13.36 -6.76
C CYS A 82 -12.53 13.59 -5.26
N VAL A 83 -13.22 12.84 -4.40
CA VAL A 83 -13.16 13.03 -2.95
C VAL A 83 -12.76 11.73 -2.26
N GLN A 84 -11.87 11.85 -1.29
CA GLN A 84 -11.72 10.89 -0.21
C GLN A 84 -12.59 11.35 0.95
N ALA A 85 -13.60 10.56 1.34
CA ALA A 85 -14.65 10.99 2.26
C ALA A 85 -14.67 10.16 3.55
N GLY A 86 -13.69 10.37 4.43
CA GLY A 86 -13.62 9.71 5.73
C GLY A 86 -13.16 8.25 5.70
N GLU A 87 -12.94 7.67 4.52
CA GLU A 87 -12.30 6.38 4.32
C GLU A 87 -10.78 6.43 4.59
N THR A 88 -10.17 5.27 4.87
CA THR A 88 -8.71 5.20 5.06
C THR A 88 -7.96 5.53 3.77
N ASP A 89 -6.69 5.94 3.86
CA ASP A 89 -5.88 6.15 2.65
C ASP A 89 -5.77 4.84 1.83
N LEU A 90 -5.75 3.68 2.48
CA LEU A 90 -5.74 2.37 1.82
C LEU A 90 -7.06 2.08 1.10
N ASP A 91 -8.20 2.30 1.76
CA ASP A 91 -9.52 2.08 1.15
C ASP A 91 -9.73 2.99 -0.06
N PHE A 92 -9.30 4.26 0.04
CA PHE A 92 -9.37 5.21 -1.06
C PHE A 92 -8.55 4.76 -2.27
N ILE A 93 -7.31 4.31 -2.05
CA ILE A 93 -6.44 3.76 -3.10
C ILE A 93 -7.09 2.52 -3.73
N ALA A 94 -7.60 1.60 -2.90
CA ALA A 94 -8.22 0.37 -3.38
C ALA A 94 -9.48 0.64 -4.21
N ARG A 95 -10.33 1.57 -3.76
CA ARG A 95 -11.54 1.99 -4.47
C ARG A 95 -11.21 2.61 -5.82
N LEU A 96 -10.29 3.58 -5.87
CA LEU A 96 -9.89 4.21 -7.13
C LEU A 96 -9.24 3.22 -8.09
N ALA A 97 -8.40 2.32 -7.59
CA ALA A 97 -7.80 1.27 -8.40
C ALA A 97 -8.88 0.36 -9.01
N ALA A 98 -9.85 -0.08 -8.21
CA ALA A 98 -10.94 -0.94 -8.67
C ALA A 98 -11.86 -0.25 -9.70
N GLU A 99 -12.21 1.02 -9.49
CA GLU A 99 -13.04 1.81 -10.42
C GLU A 99 -12.44 1.90 -11.83
N GLU A 100 -11.10 1.90 -11.94
CA GLU A 100 -10.38 2.06 -13.21
C GLU A 100 -9.68 0.77 -13.68
N GLY A 101 -9.90 -0.36 -13.01
CA GLY A 101 -9.34 -1.65 -13.38
C GLY A 101 -7.85 -1.84 -13.09
N PHE A 102 -7.27 -1.06 -12.19
CA PHE A 102 -5.91 -1.29 -11.71
C PHE A 102 -5.84 -2.47 -10.75
N VAL A 103 -4.80 -3.27 -10.92
CA VAL A 103 -4.40 -4.34 -9.99
C VAL A 103 -2.95 -4.12 -9.60
N TYR A 104 -2.57 -4.50 -8.38
CA TYR A 104 -1.21 -4.34 -7.88
C TYR A 104 -0.68 -5.61 -7.24
N ARG A 105 0.65 -5.72 -7.22
CA ARG A 105 1.40 -6.77 -6.52
C ARG A 105 2.63 -6.15 -5.87
N PHE A 106 3.20 -6.86 -4.90
CA PHE A 106 4.49 -6.50 -4.29
C PHE A 106 5.58 -7.39 -4.86
N GLU A 107 6.68 -6.79 -5.26
CA GLU A 107 7.90 -7.47 -5.69
C GLU A 107 8.89 -7.50 -4.52
N HIS A 108 9.60 -8.62 -4.34
CA HIS A 108 10.45 -8.84 -3.17
C HIS A 108 11.88 -9.25 -3.49
#